data_AF-A0A848M762-F1
#
_entry.id   AF-A0A848M762-F1
#
_cell.length_a   1.000
_cell.length_b   1.000
_cell.length_c   1.000
_cell.angle_alpha   90.00
_cell.angle_beta   90.00
_cell.angle_gamma   90.00
#
_symmetry.space_group_name_H-M   'P 1'
#
loop_
_entity.id
_entity.type
_entity.pdbx_description
1 polymer ?
#
loop_
_entity_poly.entity_id
_entity_poly.type
_entity_poly.pdbx_seq_one_letter_code
_entity_poly.pdbx_strand_id
1 'polypeptide(L)'
;MKSIKLLSGLLLLFTIILAACTTESSLGRSEKQQIVNNVKAVEESEFDLTYFNKSYTQYHKVLSEIVSEDYWASTRDEILFGYNGATFSRDDLANMPQEEYDKHKEHMLNIIRGMDMDKLNATVRISDVYKGNQPHQVNIYTIENKELKAQPFTATTKKYTLEKHNEKWLIVDVKQDKFNYESKQAAEELEKRIKALKYQTHDGTVIGYPTVMVLSGVGKE
;
A
#
# COMPACT_ATOMS: atom_id res chain seq x y z
N MET A 1 27.99 81.52 -11.00
CA MET A 1 28.80 80.45 -10.39
C MET A 1 28.49 79.13 -11.08
N LYS A 2 29.55 78.49 -11.58
CA LYS A 2 29.80 77.08 -11.95
C LYS A 2 28.88 76.35 -12.95
N SER A 3 29.55 76.04 -14.06
CA SER A 3 29.21 75.17 -15.18
C SER A 3 29.52 73.69 -14.92
N ILE A 4 29.11 72.88 -15.91
CA ILE A 4 29.69 71.60 -16.39
C ILE A 4 29.04 70.29 -15.88
N LYS A 5 28.44 69.61 -16.86
CA LYS A 5 28.00 68.21 -16.89
C LYS A 5 29.18 67.26 -16.74
N LEU A 6 28.98 66.14 -16.05
CA LEU A 6 29.72 64.89 -16.27
C LEU A 6 28.70 63.75 -16.40
N LEU A 7 28.40 63.43 -17.66
CA LEU A 7 28.02 62.09 -18.11
C LEU A 7 29.32 61.29 -18.22
N SER A 8 29.35 60.01 -17.82
CA SER A 8 30.14 58.92 -18.44
C SER A 8 30.53 57.85 -17.40
N GLY A 9 30.31 56.58 -17.77
CA GLY A 9 30.69 55.37 -17.03
C GLY A 9 29.50 54.45 -16.82
N LEU A 10 28.86 53.89 -17.85
CA LEU A 10 29.32 52.71 -18.60
C LEU A 10 29.60 51.55 -17.60
N LEU A 11 28.95 50.39 -17.62
CA LEU A 11 28.78 49.48 -18.74
C LEU A 11 28.09 48.20 -18.18
N LEU A 12 27.08 47.67 -18.90
CA LEU A 12 26.79 46.25 -19.20
C LEU A 12 26.81 45.20 -18.03
N LEU A 13 26.06 44.10 -17.99
CA LEU A 13 25.26 43.31 -18.92
C LEU A 13 24.45 42.32 -18.05
N PHE A 14 23.35 41.77 -18.59
CA PHE A 14 22.96 40.34 -18.62
C PHE A 14 23.66 39.42 -17.60
N THR A 15 23.02 38.55 -16.83
CA THR A 15 21.91 37.60 -17.01
C THR A 15 21.73 36.95 -15.61
N ILE A 16 20.66 36.29 -15.18
CA ILE A 16 20.10 34.99 -15.61
C ILE A 16 18.83 34.82 -14.75
N ILE A 17 17.79 34.30 -15.37
CA ILE A 17 16.56 33.77 -14.79
C ILE A 17 16.84 32.81 -13.62
N LEU A 18 16.24 33.06 -12.45
CA LEU A 18 15.74 32.01 -11.55
C LEU A 18 14.35 32.49 -11.09
N ALA A 19 13.26 32.24 -11.81
CA ALA A 19 12.64 30.93 -11.88
C ALA A 19 13.38 29.87 -11.06
N ALA A 20 13.21 29.90 -9.74
CA ALA A 20 12.75 28.66 -9.12
C ALA A 20 11.29 28.54 -9.61
N CYS A 21 10.90 27.69 -10.57
CA CYS A 21 11.34 26.33 -10.85
C CYS A 21 11.69 25.54 -9.59
N THR A 22 10.93 25.77 -8.51
CA THR A 22 10.41 24.62 -7.80
C THR A 22 9.37 24.02 -8.74
N THR A 23 9.79 23.13 -9.63
CA THR A 23 8.91 22.08 -10.14
C THR A 23 8.54 21.16 -8.97
N GLU A 24 7.86 21.73 -7.97
CA GLU A 24 6.84 20.98 -7.26
C GLU A 24 5.75 20.76 -8.29
N SER A 25 5.88 19.71 -9.13
CA SER A 25 4.65 19.14 -9.67
C SER A 25 3.95 18.50 -8.48
N SER A 26 3.26 19.33 -7.69
CA SER A 26 2.32 18.87 -6.70
C SER A 26 1.35 18.00 -7.48
N LEU A 27 1.37 16.69 -7.22
CA LEU A 27 0.49 15.76 -7.90
C LEU A 27 -0.91 16.34 -8.02
N GLY A 28 -1.45 16.31 -9.24
CA GLY A 28 -2.81 16.77 -9.48
C GLY A 28 -3.79 15.96 -8.63
N ARG A 29 -4.96 16.54 -8.34
CA ARG A 29 -6.02 15.85 -7.58
C ARG A 29 -6.40 14.51 -8.23
N SER A 30 -6.46 14.47 -9.56
CA SER A 30 -6.73 13.25 -10.33
C SER A 30 -5.66 12.18 -10.15
N GLU A 31 -4.38 12.55 -10.22
CA GLU A 31 -3.27 11.61 -10.01
C GLU A 31 -3.29 11.07 -8.58
N LYS A 32 -3.49 11.92 -7.58
CA LYS A 32 -3.61 11.48 -6.18
C LYS A 32 -4.75 10.48 -6.00
N GLN A 33 -5.91 10.76 -6.60
CA GLN A 33 -7.05 9.86 -6.54
C GLN A 33 -6.76 8.52 -7.22
N GLN A 34 -6.06 8.53 -8.36
CA GLN A 34 -5.64 7.30 -9.04
C GLN A 34 -4.71 6.45 -8.17
N ILE A 35 -3.71 7.07 -7.53
CA ILE A 35 -2.76 6.38 -6.64
C ILE A 35 -3.49 5.76 -5.45
N VAL A 36 -4.42 6.49 -4.81
CA VAL A 36 -5.25 5.95 -3.73
C VAL A 36 -6.13 4.79 -4.20
N ASN A 37 -6.75 4.91 -5.39
CA ASN A 37 -7.56 3.84 -5.97
C ASN A 37 -6.73 2.58 -6.29
N ASN A 38 -5.50 2.76 -6.75
CA ASN A 38 -4.56 1.66 -7.02
C ASN A 38 -4.23 0.90 -5.72
N VAL A 39 -3.89 1.61 -4.63
CA VAL A 39 -3.64 0.97 -3.33
C VAL A 39 -4.89 0.28 -2.80
N LYS A 40 -6.07 0.89 -2.98
CA LYS A 40 -7.34 0.26 -2.63
C LYS A 40 -7.53 -1.08 -3.36
N ALA A 41 -7.28 -1.10 -4.68
CA ALA A 41 -7.42 -2.32 -5.49
C ALA A 41 -6.42 -3.41 -5.10
N VAL A 42 -5.21 -3.04 -4.67
CA VAL A 42 -4.23 -3.98 -4.10
C VAL A 42 -4.75 -4.57 -2.80
N GLU A 43 -5.14 -3.75 -1.82
CA GLU A 43 -5.62 -4.21 -0.52
C GLU A 43 -6.86 -5.12 -0.65
N GLU A 44 -7.81 -4.76 -1.53
CA GLU A 44 -8.98 -5.60 -1.82
C GLU A 44 -8.57 -6.93 -2.48
N SER A 45 -7.64 -6.92 -3.43
CA SER A 45 -7.22 -8.13 -4.12
C SER A 45 -6.38 -9.06 -3.27
N GLU A 46 -5.50 -8.54 -2.40
CA GLU A 46 -4.74 -9.34 -1.43
C GLU A 46 -5.67 -10.00 -0.41
N PHE A 47 -6.70 -9.27 0.06
CA PHE A 47 -7.72 -9.84 0.93
C PHE A 47 -8.52 -10.94 0.22
N ASP A 48 -9.03 -10.67 -0.98
CA ASP A 48 -9.79 -11.67 -1.75
C ASP A 48 -8.97 -12.92 -2.08
N LEU A 49 -7.67 -12.77 -2.35
CA LEU A 49 -6.76 -13.88 -2.60
C LEU A 49 -6.59 -14.72 -1.35
N THR A 50 -6.35 -14.09 -0.19
CA THR A 50 -6.20 -14.75 1.12
C THR A 50 -7.41 -15.61 1.47
N TYR A 51 -8.62 -15.13 1.12
CA TYR A 51 -9.88 -15.81 1.40
C TYR A 51 -10.43 -16.60 0.20
N PHE A 52 -9.64 -16.79 -0.86
CA PHE A 52 -10.02 -17.54 -2.06
C PHE A 52 -11.31 -17.05 -2.77
N ASN A 53 -11.68 -15.79 -2.56
CA ASN A 53 -12.72 -15.08 -3.32
C ASN A 53 -12.23 -14.71 -4.74
N LYS A 54 -10.92 -14.74 -4.96
CA LYS A 54 -10.25 -14.45 -6.23
C LYS A 54 -9.16 -15.49 -6.48
N SER A 55 -9.04 -15.97 -7.71
CA SER A 55 -7.93 -16.86 -8.10
C SER A 55 -6.62 -16.09 -8.24
N TYR A 56 -5.48 -16.79 -8.19
CA TYR A 56 -4.18 -16.13 -8.38
C TYR A 56 -4.08 -15.43 -9.75
N THR A 57 -4.61 -16.04 -10.82
CA THR A 57 -4.68 -15.41 -12.15
C THR A 57 -5.49 -14.12 -12.16
N GLN A 58 -6.63 -14.10 -11.48
CA GLN A 58 -7.47 -12.90 -11.37
C GLN A 58 -6.75 -11.81 -10.54
N TYR A 59 -6.09 -12.21 -9.45
CA TYR A 59 -5.26 -11.33 -8.63
C TYR A 59 -4.14 -10.69 -9.45
N HIS A 60 -3.35 -11.50 -10.15
CA HIS A 60 -2.24 -11.04 -10.98
C HIS A 60 -2.72 -10.06 -12.06
N LYS A 61 -3.84 -10.35 -12.72
CA LYS A 61 -4.44 -9.47 -13.73
C LYS A 61 -4.85 -8.10 -13.17
N VAL A 62 -5.33 -8.02 -11.93
CA VAL A 62 -5.68 -6.73 -11.31
C VAL A 62 -4.42 -5.92 -11.03
N LEU A 63 -3.36 -6.57 -10.55
CA LEU A 63 -2.15 -5.88 -10.11
C LEU A 63 -1.16 -5.56 -11.24
N SER A 64 -1.24 -6.21 -12.40
CA SER A 64 -0.23 -6.08 -13.46
C SER A 64 -0.01 -4.65 -13.97
N GLU A 65 -1.02 -3.77 -13.83
CA GLU A 65 -0.94 -2.35 -14.22
C GLU A 65 -0.73 -1.40 -13.03
N ILE A 66 -0.62 -1.94 -11.82
CA ILE A 66 -0.57 -1.20 -10.55
C ILE A 66 0.80 -1.34 -9.88
N VAL A 67 1.44 -2.50 -10.00
CA VAL A 67 2.73 -2.79 -9.37
C VAL A 67 3.83 -2.95 -10.41
N SER A 68 5.07 -2.67 -10.04
CA SER A 68 6.23 -2.81 -10.93
C SER A 68 6.69 -4.27 -11.06
N GLU A 69 7.53 -4.54 -12.06
CA GLU A 69 8.24 -5.82 -12.17
C GLU A 69 9.14 -6.07 -10.95
N ASP A 70 9.75 -5.03 -10.39
CA ASP A 70 10.56 -5.13 -9.17
C ASP A 70 9.74 -5.56 -7.95
N TYR A 71 8.49 -5.09 -7.84
CA TYR A 71 7.56 -5.56 -6.81
C TYR A 71 7.26 -7.05 -6.98
N TRP A 72 6.97 -7.49 -8.20
CA TRP A 72 6.73 -8.91 -8.47
C TRP A 72 7.96 -9.76 -8.14
N ALA A 73 9.15 -9.31 -8.55
CA ALA A 73 10.39 -10.02 -8.30
C ALA A 73 10.69 -10.14 -6.78
N SER A 74 10.44 -9.07 -6.01
CA SER A 74 10.70 -9.06 -4.57
C SER A 74 9.68 -9.84 -3.73
N THR A 75 8.48 -10.08 -4.27
CA THR A 75 7.40 -10.80 -3.57
C THR A 75 7.20 -12.23 -4.06
N ARG A 76 7.91 -12.68 -5.11
CA ARG A 76 7.72 -14.00 -5.72
C ARG A 76 7.78 -15.17 -4.72
N ASP A 77 8.68 -15.07 -3.74
CA ASP A 77 8.96 -16.12 -2.74
C ASP A 77 8.05 -15.98 -1.50
N GLU A 78 7.12 -15.02 -1.49
CA GLU A 78 6.17 -14.81 -0.40
C GLU A 78 5.16 -15.96 -0.34
N ILE A 79 5.08 -16.63 0.82
CA ILE A 79 4.13 -17.71 1.09
C ILE A 79 2.72 -17.12 1.24
N LEU A 80 1.80 -17.54 0.36
CA LEU A 80 0.40 -17.12 0.42
C LEU A 80 -0.44 -18.02 1.32
N PHE A 81 -0.23 -19.33 1.25
CA PHE A 81 -0.87 -20.28 2.16
C PHE A 81 -0.03 -21.55 2.33
N GLY A 82 -0.35 -22.33 3.35
CA GLY A 82 0.30 -23.59 3.62
C GLY A 82 -0.49 -24.44 4.62
N TYR A 83 -0.35 -25.75 4.50
CA TYR A 83 -1.00 -26.73 5.37
C TYR A 83 -0.23 -28.06 5.32
N ASN A 84 -0.33 -28.86 6.39
CA ASN A 84 0.34 -30.17 6.50
C ASN A 84 1.85 -30.13 6.19
N GLY A 85 2.53 -29.03 6.52
CA GLY A 85 3.96 -28.84 6.27
C GLY A 85 4.32 -28.42 4.83
N ALA A 86 3.35 -28.31 3.92
CA ALA A 86 3.53 -27.72 2.61
C ALA A 86 3.21 -26.22 2.64
N THR A 87 3.93 -25.44 1.83
CA THR A 87 3.75 -24.00 1.66
C THR A 87 3.73 -23.66 0.18
N PHE A 88 2.88 -22.72 -0.20
CA PHE A 88 2.69 -22.30 -1.59
C PHE A 88 2.97 -20.81 -1.69
N SER A 89 4.05 -20.47 -2.39
CA SER A 89 4.47 -19.11 -2.70
C SER A 89 3.69 -18.50 -3.86
N ARG A 90 3.84 -17.20 -4.10
CA ARG A 90 3.31 -16.53 -5.29
C ARG A 90 3.79 -17.19 -6.58
N ASP A 91 5.07 -17.56 -6.65
CA ASP A 91 5.64 -18.23 -7.82
C ASP A 91 5.05 -19.64 -8.02
N ASP A 92 4.86 -20.40 -6.93
CA ASP A 92 4.21 -21.72 -7.00
C ASP A 92 2.80 -21.59 -7.61
N LEU A 93 2.01 -20.62 -7.14
CA LEU A 93 0.64 -20.41 -7.63
C LEU A 93 0.57 -19.89 -9.06
N ALA A 94 1.58 -19.13 -9.51
CA ALA A 94 1.66 -18.64 -10.89
C ALA A 94 1.81 -19.78 -11.90
N ASN A 95 2.51 -20.85 -11.49
CA ASN A 95 2.84 -21.98 -12.34
C ASN A 95 1.96 -23.23 -12.07
N MET A 96 1.07 -23.15 -11.08
CA MET A 96 0.22 -24.25 -10.66
C MET A 96 -0.91 -24.52 -11.67
N PRO A 97 -1.10 -25.79 -12.10
CA PRO A 97 -2.27 -26.17 -12.89
C PRO A 97 -3.58 -25.86 -12.16
N GLN A 98 -4.59 -25.40 -12.90
CA GLN A 98 -5.89 -25.01 -12.30
C GLN A 98 -6.53 -26.13 -11.48
N GLU A 99 -6.46 -27.39 -11.94
CA GLU A 99 -7.02 -28.54 -11.21
C GLU A 99 -6.33 -28.76 -9.84
N GLU A 100 -5.02 -28.53 -9.77
CA GLU A 100 -4.25 -28.61 -8.53
C GLU A 100 -4.59 -27.45 -7.60
N TYR A 101 -4.66 -26.24 -8.15
CA TYR A 101 -5.09 -25.05 -7.41
C TYR A 101 -6.47 -25.21 -6.77
N ASP A 102 -7.43 -25.77 -7.49
CA ASP A 102 -8.80 -25.97 -6.98
C ASP A 102 -8.84 -26.96 -5.81
N LYS A 103 -7.98 -28.00 -5.81
CA LYS A 103 -7.83 -28.93 -4.67
C LYS A 103 -7.27 -28.22 -3.43
N HIS A 104 -6.23 -27.41 -3.61
CA HIS A 104 -5.65 -26.63 -2.51
C HIS A 104 -6.63 -25.58 -1.96
N LYS A 105 -7.35 -24.90 -2.85
CA LYS A 105 -8.41 -23.96 -2.50
C LYS A 105 -9.51 -24.63 -1.67
N GLU A 106 -10.04 -25.77 -2.10
CA GLU A 106 -11.09 -26.48 -1.37
C GLU A 106 -10.62 -26.86 0.04
N HIS A 107 -9.39 -27.40 0.14
CA HIS A 107 -8.80 -27.76 1.43
C HIS A 107 -8.66 -26.54 2.36
N MET A 108 -8.10 -25.44 1.85
CA MET A 108 -7.92 -24.22 2.63
C MET A 108 -9.25 -23.57 3.03
N LEU A 109 -10.26 -23.59 2.16
CA LEU A 109 -11.60 -23.10 2.50
C LEU A 109 -12.22 -23.89 3.66
N ASN A 110 -12.02 -25.22 3.70
CA ASN A 110 -12.46 -26.05 4.81
C ASN A 110 -11.74 -25.68 6.12
N ILE A 111 -10.42 -25.41 6.06
CA ILE A 111 -9.66 -24.92 7.21
C ILE A 111 -10.16 -23.55 7.68
N ILE A 112 -10.36 -22.60 6.76
CA ILE A 112 -10.86 -21.25 7.05
C ILE A 112 -12.21 -21.33 7.76
N ARG A 113 -13.16 -22.09 7.22
CA ARG A 113 -14.49 -22.30 7.84
C ARG A 113 -14.39 -23.02 9.18
N GLY A 114 -13.52 -24.03 9.30
CA GLY A 114 -13.31 -24.77 10.54
C GLY A 114 -12.76 -23.91 11.69
N MET A 115 -12.07 -22.81 11.37
CA MET A 115 -11.57 -21.83 12.33
C MET A 115 -12.45 -20.57 12.43
N ASP A 116 -13.64 -20.58 11.80
CA ASP A 116 -14.54 -19.43 11.67
C ASP A 116 -13.91 -18.19 10.98
N MET A 117 -12.77 -18.34 10.31
CA MET A 117 -12.05 -17.26 9.66
C MET A 117 -12.80 -16.71 8.43
N ASP A 118 -13.81 -17.42 7.95
CA ASP A 118 -14.79 -16.95 6.97
C ASP A 118 -15.63 -15.76 7.49
N LYS A 119 -15.78 -15.63 8.82
CA LYS A 119 -16.49 -14.52 9.48
C LYS A 119 -15.61 -13.33 9.79
N LEU A 120 -14.36 -13.33 9.30
CA LEU A 120 -13.43 -12.23 9.54
C LEU A 120 -13.84 -11.02 8.70
N ASN A 121 -13.90 -9.85 9.35
CA ASN A 121 -14.08 -8.57 8.69
C ASN A 121 -12.80 -7.75 8.82
N ALA A 122 -12.47 -6.96 7.81
CA ALA A 122 -11.38 -6.01 7.85
C ALA A 122 -11.89 -4.60 7.56
N THR A 123 -11.49 -3.64 8.37
CA THR A 123 -11.59 -2.21 8.04
C THR A 123 -10.20 -1.71 7.68
N VAL A 124 -10.05 -1.27 6.44
CA VAL A 124 -8.80 -0.66 5.95
C VAL A 124 -9.01 0.83 5.83
N ARG A 125 -8.14 1.60 6.47
CA ARG A 125 -8.06 3.05 6.31
C ARG A 125 -6.83 3.38 5.48
N ILE A 126 -7.01 4.22 4.46
CA ILE A 126 -5.98 4.57 3.47
C ILE A 126 -5.70 6.07 3.59
N SER A 127 -4.42 6.41 3.62
CA SER A 127 -3.96 7.78 3.74
C SER A 127 -4.08 8.58 2.45
N ASP A 128 -3.87 9.89 2.54
CA ASP A 128 -3.53 10.69 1.36
C ASP A 128 -2.13 10.31 0.81
N VAL A 129 -1.77 10.90 -0.33
CA VAL A 129 -0.45 10.73 -0.95
C VAL A 129 0.58 11.65 -0.30
N TYR A 130 1.63 11.06 0.24
CA TYR A 130 2.79 11.75 0.82
C TYR A 130 3.97 11.74 -0.13
N LYS A 131 4.84 12.76 -0.07
CA LYS A 131 6.05 12.78 -0.89
C LYS A 131 6.98 11.62 -0.49
N GLY A 132 7.72 11.10 -1.45
CA GLY A 132 8.77 10.11 -1.23
C GLY A 132 10.10 10.76 -0.88
N ASN A 133 11.12 9.92 -0.72
CA ASN A 133 12.48 10.39 -0.49
C ASN A 133 13.17 10.81 -1.81
N GLN A 134 12.53 10.54 -2.95
CA GLN A 134 13.01 10.85 -4.30
C GLN A 134 11.98 11.70 -5.06
N PRO A 135 12.40 12.54 -6.03
CA PRO A 135 11.50 13.45 -6.77
C PRO A 135 10.34 12.77 -7.51
N HIS A 136 10.51 11.51 -7.91
CA HIS A 136 9.51 10.71 -8.63
C HIS A 136 8.94 9.58 -7.79
N GLN A 137 8.99 9.73 -6.46
CA GLN A 137 8.51 8.74 -5.51
C GLN A 137 7.45 9.36 -4.61
N VAL A 138 6.44 8.57 -4.27
CA VAL A 138 5.43 8.91 -3.26
C VAL A 138 5.16 7.74 -2.34
N ASN A 139 4.55 8.04 -1.20
CA ASN A 139 4.14 7.06 -0.22
C ASN A 139 2.63 7.13 0.01
N ILE A 140 2.00 5.96 0.13
CA ILE A 140 0.67 5.80 0.74
C ILE A 140 0.82 4.87 1.93
N TYR A 141 0.00 5.11 2.95
CA TYR A 141 -0.01 4.32 4.17
C TYR A 141 -1.39 3.75 4.40
N THR A 142 -1.44 2.54 4.94
CA THR A 142 -2.70 1.90 5.32
C THR A 142 -2.66 1.41 6.75
N ILE A 143 -3.82 1.39 7.38
CA ILE A 143 -4.07 0.67 8.64
C ILE A 143 -5.24 -0.27 8.38
N GLU A 144 -4.98 -1.56 8.47
CA GLU A 144 -5.97 -2.63 8.45
C GLU A 144 -6.24 -3.09 9.89
N ASN A 145 -7.50 -3.06 10.31
CA ASN A 145 -7.94 -3.73 11.53
C ASN A 145 -8.87 -4.87 11.15
N LYS A 146 -8.51 -6.08 11.57
CA LYS A 146 -9.31 -7.29 11.39
C LYS A 146 -10.04 -7.63 12.67
N GLU A 147 -11.28 -8.03 12.52
CA GLU A 147 -12.15 -8.47 13.60
C GLU A 147 -12.73 -9.85 13.26
N LEU A 148 -12.75 -10.74 14.24
CA LEU A 148 -13.37 -12.05 14.15
C LEU A 148 -14.49 -12.12 15.17
N LYS A 149 -15.74 -12.31 14.72
CA LYS A 149 -16.93 -12.33 15.59
C LYS A 149 -17.02 -11.10 16.52
N ALA A 150 -16.78 -9.91 15.96
CA ALA A 150 -16.75 -8.62 16.66
C ALA A 150 -15.68 -8.50 17.76
N GLN A 151 -14.67 -9.37 17.76
CA GLN A 151 -13.49 -9.24 18.61
C GLN A 151 -12.27 -8.85 17.76
N PRO A 152 -11.40 -7.95 18.25
CA PRO A 152 -10.15 -7.62 17.57
C PRO A 152 -9.29 -8.86 17.32
N PHE A 153 -8.78 -9.00 16.10
CA PHE A 153 -8.00 -10.16 15.66
C PHE A 153 -6.57 -9.77 15.28
N THR A 154 -6.41 -8.83 14.34
CA THR A 154 -5.09 -8.28 13.98
C THR A 154 -5.16 -6.80 13.62
N ALA A 155 -4.08 -6.07 13.87
CA ALA A 155 -3.85 -4.73 13.32
C ALA A 155 -2.58 -4.77 12.47
N THR A 156 -2.68 -4.29 11.23
CA THR A 156 -1.55 -4.24 10.29
C THR A 156 -1.41 -2.82 9.78
N THR A 157 -0.20 -2.27 9.81
CA THR A 157 0.13 -1.02 9.13
C THR A 157 1.01 -1.32 7.93
N LYS A 158 0.77 -0.63 6.81
CA LYS A 158 1.60 -0.77 5.61
C LYS A 158 2.07 0.58 5.12
N LYS A 159 3.26 0.59 4.51
CA LYS A 159 3.79 1.66 3.68
C LYS A 159 3.94 1.14 2.26
N TYR A 160 3.17 1.71 1.34
CA TYR A 160 3.31 1.56 -0.10
C TYR A 160 4.25 2.63 -0.61
N THR A 161 5.34 2.22 -1.25
CA THR A 161 6.22 3.13 -2.00
C THR A 161 5.86 3.01 -3.48
N LEU A 162 5.55 4.14 -4.12
CA LEU A 162 5.25 4.19 -5.54
C LEU A 162 6.26 5.07 -6.28
N GLU A 163 6.63 4.66 -7.48
CA GLU A 163 7.51 5.40 -8.38
C GLU A 163 6.84 5.67 -9.73
N LYS A 164 7.19 6.79 -10.36
CA LYS A 164 6.64 7.17 -11.67
C LYS A 164 7.47 6.54 -12.79
N HIS A 165 6.88 5.60 -13.53
CA HIS A 165 7.45 4.96 -14.73
C HIS A 165 6.56 5.22 -15.94
N ASN A 166 7.09 5.83 -17.00
CA ASN A 166 6.35 6.07 -18.26
C ASN A 166 4.92 6.62 -18.05
N GLU A 167 4.81 7.71 -17.28
CA GLU A 167 3.55 8.36 -16.88
C GLU A 167 2.62 7.57 -15.94
N LYS A 168 2.99 6.36 -15.51
CA LYS A 168 2.23 5.57 -14.54
C LYS A 168 2.90 5.58 -13.17
N TRP A 169 2.10 5.70 -12.12
CA TRP A 169 2.56 5.48 -10.75
C TRP A 169 2.40 4.01 -10.40
N LEU A 170 3.52 3.32 -10.20
CA LEU A 170 3.56 1.90 -9.90
C LEU A 170 4.05 1.67 -8.48
N ILE A 171 3.44 0.75 -7.75
CA ILE A 171 3.95 0.30 -6.45
C ILE A 171 5.23 -0.52 -6.70
N VAL A 172 6.31 -0.11 -6.05
CA VAL A 172 7.62 -0.78 -6.17
C VAL A 172 8.01 -1.54 -4.90
N ASP A 173 7.45 -1.16 -3.75
CA ASP A 173 7.77 -1.77 -2.47
C ASP A 173 6.60 -1.60 -1.49
N VAL A 174 6.37 -2.64 -0.67
CA VAL A 174 5.39 -2.63 0.41
C VAL A 174 6.07 -3.14 1.67
N LYS A 175 6.15 -2.27 2.68
CA LYS A 175 6.62 -2.66 4.01
C LYS A 175 5.45 -2.72 4.97
N GLN A 176 5.41 -3.74 5.81
CA GLN A 176 4.34 -3.91 6.78
C GLN A 176 4.85 -4.15 8.20
N ASP A 177 4.03 -3.78 9.16
CA ASP A 177 4.19 -4.15 10.57
C ASP A 177 2.84 -4.65 11.08
N LYS A 178 2.87 -5.72 11.87
CA LYS A 178 1.67 -6.46 12.25
C LYS A 178 1.65 -6.78 13.72
N PHE A 179 0.50 -6.58 14.32
CA PHE A 179 0.18 -6.96 15.68
C PHE A 179 -1.01 -7.94 15.68
N ASN A 180 -0.85 -9.08 16.35
CA ASN A 180 -1.92 -10.04 16.59
C ASN A 180 -2.45 -9.83 18.01
N TYR A 181 -3.76 -9.74 18.15
CA TYR A 181 -4.39 -9.58 19.47
C TYR A 181 -4.34 -10.91 20.23
N GLU A 182 -3.99 -10.84 21.52
CA GLU A 182 -4.01 -11.98 22.41
C GLU A 182 -5.22 -11.90 23.34
N SER A 183 -5.76 -13.06 23.75
CA SER A 183 -7.06 -13.18 24.44
C SER A 183 -7.15 -12.54 25.84
N LYS A 184 -6.10 -11.89 26.35
CA LYS A 184 -6.03 -11.40 27.74
C LYS A 184 -5.42 -10.01 27.94
N GLN A 185 -5.24 -9.22 26.87
CA GLN A 185 -4.58 -7.92 27.00
C GLN A 185 -5.56 -6.81 27.41
N ALA A 186 -5.11 -5.93 28.32
CA ALA A 186 -5.91 -4.78 28.73
C ALA A 186 -6.03 -3.76 27.59
N ALA A 187 -7.15 -3.03 27.51
CA ALA A 187 -7.42 -2.08 26.42
C ALA A 187 -6.32 -1.01 26.23
N GLU A 188 -5.74 -0.51 27.32
CA GLU A 188 -4.65 0.47 27.27
C GLU A 188 -3.35 -0.11 26.68
N GLU A 189 -3.06 -1.37 27.00
CA GLU A 189 -1.90 -2.07 26.43
C GLU A 189 -2.08 -2.33 24.94
N LEU A 190 -3.30 -2.67 24.52
CA LEU A 190 -3.66 -2.83 23.11
C LEU A 190 -3.45 -1.52 22.35
N GLU A 191 -3.98 -0.41 22.87
CA GLU A 191 -3.84 0.90 22.23
C GLU A 191 -2.37 1.31 22.10
N LYS A 192 -1.57 1.09 23.16
CA LYS A 192 -0.13 1.36 23.12
C LYS A 192 0.59 0.51 22.07
N ARG A 193 0.25 -0.77 21.95
CA ARG A 193 0.86 -1.68 20.96
C ARG A 193 0.48 -1.30 19.54
N ILE A 194 -0.78 -0.93 19.30
CA ILE A 194 -1.24 -0.45 17.99
C ILE A 194 -0.50 0.84 17.63
N LYS A 195 -0.38 1.81 18.55
CA LYS A 195 0.38 3.05 18.34
C LYS A 195 1.87 2.84 18.13
N ALA A 196 2.43 1.71 18.59
CA ALA A 196 3.83 1.36 18.41
C ALA A 196 4.13 0.73 17.04
N LEU A 197 3.12 0.32 16.28
CA LEU A 197 3.32 -0.20 14.92
C LEU A 197 4.03 0.86 14.05
N LYS A 198 4.94 0.41 13.20
CA LYS A 198 5.63 1.28 12.24
C LYS A 198 4.64 1.87 11.22
N TYR A 199 5.11 2.83 10.42
CA TYR A 199 4.36 3.38 9.27
C TYR A 199 3.09 4.17 9.62
N GLN A 200 2.99 4.70 10.83
CA GLN A 200 1.91 5.60 11.27
C GLN A 200 2.32 7.08 11.30
N THR A 201 3.58 7.37 10.95
CA THR A 201 4.12 8.72 10.80
C THR A 201 4.88 8.86 9.48
N HIS A 202 4.80 10.05 8.87
CA HIS A 202 5.60 10.47 7.73
C HIS A 202 6.36 11.74 8.12
N ASP A 203 7.69 11.72 8.06
CA ASP A 203 8.56 12.84 8.45
C ASP A 203 8.23 13.45 9.83
N GLY A 204 7.99 12.57 10.81
CA GLY A 204 7.64 12.96 12.19
C GLY A 204 6.19 13.41 12.38
N THR A 205 5.40 13.51 11.32
CA THR A 205 3.98 13.90 11.38
C THR A 205 3.08 12.68 11.37
N VAL A 206 2.05 12.66 12.21
CA VAL A 206 1.04 11.59 12.24
C VAL A 206 0.26 11.57 10.92
N ILE A 207 0.07 10.37 10.38
CA ILE A 207 -0.65 10.18 9.12
C ILE A 207 -2.16 10.28 9.33
N GLY A 208 -2.85 11.00 8.45
CA GLY A 208 -4.30 11.02 8.36
C GLY A 208 -4.82 9.98 7.38
N TYR A 209 -5.97 9.37 7.69
CA TYR A 209 -6.58 8.32 6.86
C TYR A 209 -8.00 8.68 6.44
N PRO A 210 -8.17 9.56 5.43
CA PRO A 210 -9.49 10.05 5.02
C PRO A 210 -10.31 9.01 4.26
N THR A 211 -9.68 8.00 3.67
CA THR A 211 -10.36 6.95 2.91
C THR A 211 -10.56 5.72 3.78
N VAL A 212 -11.76 5.14 3.76
CA VAL A 212 -12.09 3.93 4.50
C VAL A 212 -12.74 2.93 3.57
N MET A 213 -12.36 1.66 3.68
CA MET A 213 -13.04 0.54 3.05
C MET A 213 -13.25 -0.60 4.04
N VAL A 214 -14.33 -1.34 3.83
CA VAL A 214 -14.69 -2.51 4.63
C VAL A 214 -14.65 -3.73 3.72
N LEU A 215 -13.90 -4.74 4.12
CA LEU A 215 -13.76 -6.02 3.45
C LEU A 215 -14.35 -7.09 4.37
N SER A 216 -15.14 -7.99 3.81
CA SER A 216 -15.78 -9.08 4.54
C SER A 216 -15.28 -10.41 4.00
N GLY A 217 -15.09 -11.39 4.88
CA GLY A 217 -14.60 -12.73 4.55
C GLY A 217 -15.51 -13.51 3.58
N VAL A 218 -15.19 -14.80 3.43
CA VAL A 218 -15.81 -15.72 2.46
C VAL A 218 -17.34 -15.68 2.54
N GLY A 219 -18.01 -15.63 1.38
CA GLY A 219 -19.48 -15.71 1.31
C GLY A 219 -20.17 -14.49 0.71
N LYS A 220 -19.54 -13.79 -0.24
CA LYS A 220 -20.33 -13.15 -1.29
C LYS A 220 -20.79 -14.26 -2.23
N GLU A 221 -21.94 -14.86 -1.93
CA GLU A 221 -22.73 -15.58 -2.93
C GLU A 221 -23.18 -14.62 -4.04
#